data_AF-U2JES7-F1
#
_entry.id   AF-U2JES7-F1
#
_cell.length_a   1.000
_cell.length_b   1.000
_cell.length_c   1.000
_cell.angle_alpha   90.00
_cell.angle_beta   90.00
_cell.angle_gamma   90.00
#
_symmetry.space_group_name_H-M   'P 1'
#
loop_
_entity.id
_entity.type
_entity.pdbx_description
1 polymer ?
#
loop_
_entity_poly.entity_id
_entity_poly.type
_entity_poly.pdbx_seq_one_letter_code
_entity_poly.pdbx_strand_id
1 'polypeptide(L)'
;MVRQHNTSGGGSQTNHNGLKFERDTDFSELVSQLEKYNLEEIIYDDKKKYRGFDVYRDDKFVGKIVPHTRFYDWLKENNLENTNAKQWDPDECFINYENKTVYIIEKKWQQTSGSVDEKLFGFGNNRRLYQRILDSVEDPFSVQFVFVGNDFFKQKSYRDYFEMLRGDGVKIMIDEYDMVYFSLY
;
A
#
# COMPACT_ATOMS: atom_id res chain seq x y z
N MET A 1 -14.04 -8.10 -25.50
CA MET A 1 -14.51 -6.69 -25.35
C MET A 1 -13.28 -5.82 -25.11
N VAL A 2 -13.16 -4.74 -25.87
CA VAL A 2 -12.00 -3.82 -25.88
C VAL A 2 -12.08 -2.91 -24.66
N ARG A 3 -10.97 -2.78 -23.92
CA ARG A 3 -10.86 -1.93 -22.71
C ARG A 3 -11.05 -0.46 -23.08
N GLN A 4 -12.05 0.21 -22.50
CA GLN A 4 -12.12 1.67 -22.48
C GLN A 4 -11.04 2.19 -21.51
N HIS A 5 -10.11 2.97 -22.05
CA HIS A 5 -9.09 3.67 -21.27
C HIS A 5 -9.70 4.87 -20.54
N ASN A 6 -9.31 5.08 -19.28
CA ASN A 6 -9.51 6.36 -18.61
C ASN A 6 -8.73 7.46 -19.37
N THR A 7 -9.43 8.47 -19.86
CA THR A 7 -8.93 9.61 -20.66
C THR A 7 -8.52 10.80 -19.79
N SER A 8 -7.77 10.54 -18.72
CA SER A 8 -7.18 11.60 -17.89
C SER A 8 -5.69 11.34 -17.65
N GLY A 9 -4.89 11.74 -18.66
CA GLY A 9 -3.50 12.17 -18.48
C GLY A 9 -2.44 11.08 -18.39
N GLY A 10 -2.08 10.46 -19.52
CA GLY A 10 -0.85 9.65 -19.65
C GLY A 10 -0.77 9.00 -21.02
N GLY A 11 0.34 9.16 -21.74
CA GLY A 11 0.56 8.50 -23.03
C GLY A 11 0.65 6.98 -22.89
N SER A 12 0.55 6.23 -24.00
CA SER A 12 0.64 4.76 -23.96
C SER A 12 1.94 4.25 -23.31
N GLN A 13 3.05 4.95 -23.50
CA GLN A 13 4.33 4.64 -22.86
C GLN A 13 4.34 4.93 -21.36
N THR A 14 3.66 6.00 -20.93
CA THR A 14 3.44 6.35 -19.52
C THR A 14 2.72 5.22 -18.79
N ASN A 15 1.67 4.67 -19.42
CA ASN A 15 0.93 3.53 -18.89
C ASN A 15 1.76 2.24 -18.88
N HIS A 16 2.57 1.99 -19.93
CA HIS A 16 3.43 0.80 -19.96
C HIS A 16 4.48 0.80 -18.84
N ASN A 17 5.14 1.95 -18.63
CA ASN A 17 6.14 2.09 -17.59
C ASN A 17 5.54 2.09 -16.19
N GLY A 18 4.36 2.70 -16.01
CA GLY A 18 3.59 2.62 -14.76
C GLY A 18 3.24 1.17 -14.40
N LEU A 19 2.74 0.38 -15.37
CA LEU A 19 2.45 -1.04 -15.17
C LEU A 19 3.69 -1.86 -14.83
N LYS A 20 4.84 -1.54 -15.45
CA LYS A 20 6.11 -2.16 -15.09
C LYS A 20 6.49 -1.82 -13.65
N PHE A 21 6.40 -0.56 -13.25
CA PHE A 21 6.71 -0.15 -11.88
C PHE A 21 5.79 -0.83 -10.86
N GLU A 22 4.48 -0.87 -11.09
CA GLU A 22 3.53 -1.54 -10.20
C GLU A 22 3.89 -3.01 -9.98
N ARG A 23 4.27 -3.72 -11.06
CA ARG A 23 4.72 -5.11 -10.99
C ARG A 23 6.06 -5.24 -10.26
N ASP A 24 7.05 -4.45 -10.65
CA ASP A 24 8.40 -4.53 -10.07
C ASP A 24 8.42 -4.10 -8.58
N THR A 25 7.33 -3.45 -8.10
CA THR A 25 7.13 -3.03 -6.71
C THR A 25 5.97 -3.78 -6.02
N ASP A 26 5.48 -4.89 -6.60
CA ASP A 26 4.45 -5.74 -6.00
C ASP A 26 4.92 -6.30 -4.64
N PHE A 27 4.24 -5.92 -3.56
CA PHE A 27 4.70 -6.24 -2.22
C PHE A 27 4.64 -7.75 -1.97
N SER A 28 3.61 -8.44 -2.49
CA SER A 28 3.51 -9.90 -2.34
C SER A 28 4.64 -10.63 -3.07
N GLU A 29 4.97 -10.24 -4.30
CA GLU A 29 6.12 -10.80 -5.02
C GLU A 29 7.43 -10.57 -4.25
N LEU A 30 7.64 -9.37 -3.72
CA LEU A 30 8.85 -9.04 -2.96
C LEU A 30 8.95 -9.82 -1.64
N VAL A 31 7.84 -10.01 -0.92
CA VAL A 31 7.84 -10.84 0.31
C VAL A 31 8.11 -12.31 -0.02
N SER A 32 7.59 -12.82 -1.14
CA SER A 32 7.83 -14.21 -1.56
C SER A 32 9.30 -14.52 -1.89
N GLN A 33 10.13 -13.49 -2.10
CA GLN A 33 11.56 -13.63 -2.38
C GLN A 33 12.41 -13.72 -1.10
N LEU A 34 11.84 -13.48 0.08
CA LEU A 34 12.55 -13.58 1.35
C LEU A 34 12.67 -15.05 1.77
N GLU A 35 13.89 -15.50 2.09
CA GLU A 35 14.23 -16.92 2.30
C GLU A 35 13.34 -17.66 3.32
N LYS A 36 12.93 -16.96 4.38
CA LYS A 36 12.16 -17.55 5.50
C LYS A 36 10.65 -17.39 5.37
N TYR A 37 10.19 -16.74 4.30
CA TYR A 37 8.81 -16.34 4.15
C TYR A 37 8.10 -17.16 3.08
N ASN A 38 6.88 -17.59 3.41
CA ASN A 38 5.99 -18.27 2.49
C ASN A 38 4.66 -17.54 2.44
N LEU A 39 4.08 -17.48 1.24
CA LEU A 39 2.77 -16.87 1.00
C LEU A 39 1.77 -17.95 0.60
N GLU A 40 0.60 -17.95 1.24
CA GLU A 40 -0.53 -18.78 0.88
C GLU A 40 -1.68 -17.90 0.40
N GLU A 41 -2.25 -18.18 -0.78
CA GLU A 41 -3.35 -17.38 -1.32
C GLU A 41 -4.63 -17.58 -0.48
N ILE A 42 -5.24 -16.48 -0.05
CA ILE A 42 -6.51 -16.48 0.64
C ILE A 42 -7.63 -16.77 -0.37
N ILE A 43 -8.41 -17.82 -0.11
CA ILE A 43 -9.53 -18.20 -0.97
C ILE A 43 -10.75 -17.34 -0.63
N TYR A 44 -11.10 -16.43 -1.54
CA TYR A 44 -12.32 -15.64 -1.47
C TYR A 44 -13.43 -16.26 -2.31
N ASP A 45 -14.63 -16.41 -1.74
CA ASP A 45 -15.84 -16.81 -2.49
C ASP A 45 -16.50 -15.58 -3.14
N ASP A 46 -15.76 -14.89 -4.01
CA ASP A 46 -16.28 -13.79 -4.80
C ASP A 46 -15.60 -13.67 -6.18
N LYS A 47 -16.04 -12.68 -6.96
CA LYS A 47 -15.52 -12.40 -8.31
C LYS A 47 -14.55 -11.22 -8.34
N LYS A 48 -14.05 -10.73 -7.19
CA LYS A 48 -13.13 -9.60 -7.21
C LYS A 48 -11.79 -10.03 -7.83
N LYS A 49 -11.19 -9.13 -8.60
CA LYS A 49 -9.95 -9.38 -9.33
C LYS A 49 -8.75 -9.64 -8.40
N TYR A 50 -8.70 -8.91 -7.30
CA TYR A 50 -7.52 -8.86 -6.44
C TYR A 50 -7.48 -10.04 -5.47
N ARG A 51 -6.29 -10.59 -5.27
CA ARG A 51 -6.02 -11.73 -4.37
C ARG A 51 -5.31 -11.23 -3.13
N GLY A 52 -5.53 -11.89 -2.00
CA GLY A 52 -4.83 -11.63 -0.74
C GLY A 52 -4.00 -12.85 -0.37
N PHE A 53 -3.04 -12.66 0.53
CA PHE A 53 -2.13 -13.72 0.95
C PHE A 53 -1.97 -13.75 2.47
N ASP A 54 -1.98 -14.95 3.03
CA ASP A 54 -1.47 -15.21 4.37
C ASP A 54 0.06 -15.29 4.30
N VAL A 55 0.71 -14.60 5.22
CA VAL A 55 2.18 -14.50 5.32
C VAL A 55 2.66 -15.36 6.48
N TYR A 56 3.57 -16.27 6.20
CA TYR A 56 4.19 -17.13 7.19
C TYR A 56 5.70 -16.90 7.25
N ARG A 57 6.28 -16.96 8.44
CA ARG A 57 7.74 -17.02 8.66
C ARG A 57 8.08 -18.27 9.45
N ASP A 58 8.92 -19.13 8.88
CA ASP A 58 9.28 -20.43 9.50
C ASP A 58 8.02 -21.19 9.99
N ASP A 59 7.00 -21.30 9.11
CA ASP A 59 5.67 -21.91 9.34
C ASP A 59 4.79 -21.24 10.40
N LYS A 60 5.20 -20.09 10.94
CA LYS A 60 4.38 -19.29 11.87
C LYS A 60 3.66 -18.19 11.13
N PHE A 61 2.36 -18.06 11.38
CA PHE A 61 1.55 -16.98 10.83
C PHE A 61 2.04 -15.62 11.34
N VAL A 62 2.37 -14.72 10.41
CA VAL A 62 2.87 -13.36 10.68
C VAL A 62 1.78 -12.33 10.38
N GLY A 63 1.08 -12.49 9.26
CA GLY A 63 0.34 -11.38 8.68
C GLY A 63 -0.53 -11.72 7.50
N LYS A 64 -1.22 -10.70 6.98
CA LYS A 64 -1.99 -10.76 5.73
C LYS A 64 -1.57 -9.64 4.80
N ILE A 65 -1.36 -9.94 3.53
CA ILE A 65 -1.24 -8.94 2.46
C ILE A 65 -2.59 -8.88 1.74
N VAL A 66 -3.25 -7.72 1.78
CA VAL A 66 -4.56 -7.49 1.16
C VAL A 66 -4.54 -6.22 0.31
N PRO A 67 -4.59 -6.33 -1.02
CA PRO A 67 -4.57 -5.17 -1.90
C PRO A 67 -5.95 -4.53 -2.11
N HIS A 68 -5.98 -3.23 -2.41
CA HIS A 68 -7.21 -2.53 -2.80
C HIS A 68 -8.36 -2.73 -1.80
N THR A 69 -9.57 -2.87 -2.33
CA THR A 69 -10.79 -3.15 -1.56
C THR A 69 -10.76 -4.44 -0.72
N ARG A 70 -9.75 -5.32 -0.84
CA ARG A 70 -9.60 -6.48 0.08
C ARG A 70 -9.32 -6.05 1.51
N PHE A 71 -8.78 -4.86 1.73
CA PHE A 71 -8.66 -4.26 3.06
C PHE A 71 -10.01 -4.20 3.79
N TYR A 72 -11.11 -3.89 3.09
CA TYR A 72 -12.44 -3.83 3.71
C TYR A 72 -13.06 -5.21 3.95
N ASP A 73 -12.63 -6.23 3.22
CA ASP A 73 -13.01 -7.61 3.54
C ASP A 73 -12.36 -8.02 4.86
N TRP A 74 -11.05 -7.72 5.01
CA TRP A 74 -10.33 -7.91 6.27
C TRP A 74 -10.95 -7.14 7.44
N LEU A 75 -11.37 -5.88 7.25
CA LEU A 75 -12.09 -5.14 8.31
C LEU A 75 -13.33 -5.91 8.75
N LYS A 76 -14.19 -6.35 7.82
CA LYS A 76 -15.41 -7.09 8.14
C LYS A 76 -15.14 -8.40 8.88
N GLU A 77 -14.11 -9.14 8.47
CA GLU A 77 -13.67 -10.38 9.15
C GLU A 77 -13.29 -10.12 10.62
N ASN A 78 -12.81 -8.92 10.94
CA ASN A 78 -12.44 -8.50 12.28
C ASN A 78 -13.55 -7.69 12.99
N ASN A 79 -14.79 -7.76 12.51
CA ASN A 79 -15.94 -7.00 13.02
C ASN A 79 -15.72 -5.47 13.03
N LEU A 80 -14.92 -4.99 12.08
CA LEU A 80 -14.67 -3.57 11.85
C LEU A 80 -15.46 -3.06 10.64
N GLU A 81 -15.87 -1.81 10.74
CA GLU A 81 -16.52 -1.09 9.64
C GLU A 81 -15.75 0.17 9.27
N ASN A 82 -15.80 0.55 7.99
CA ASN A 82 -15.24 1.82 7.56
C ASN A 82 -16.11 2.98 8.06
N THR A 83 -15.59 3.73 9.04
CA THR A 83 -16.26 4.92 9.61
C THR A 83 -16.07 6.17 8.74
N ASN A 84 -15.25 6.12 7.70
CA ASN A 84 -15.02 7.24 6.79
C ASN A 84 -16.14 7.34 5.75
N ALA A 85 -16.50 8.58 5.35
CA ALA A 85 -17.53 8.83 4.33
C ALA A 85 -17.21 8.23 2.95
N LYS A 86 -15.93 7.94 2.68
CA LYS A 86 -15.47 7.30 1.45
C LYS A 86 -14.66 6.05 1.81
N GLN A 87 -14.79 5.01 0.99
CA GLN A 87 -13.83 3.91 0.94
C GLN A 87 -12.67 4.31 0.04
N TRP A 88 -11.49 4.35 0.61
CA TRP A 88 -10.23 4.57 -0.11
C TRP A 88 -9.62 3.26 -0.57
N ASP A 89 -8.93 3.31 -1.69
CA ASP A 89 -8.43 2.14 -2.39
C ASP A 89 -6.91 2.17 -2.35
N PRO A 90 -6.29 1.65 -1.27
CA PRO A 90 -4.83 1.61 -1.17
C PRO A 90 -4.29 0.63 -2.21
N ASP A 91 -3.08 0.85 -2.72
CA ASP A 91 -2.49 -0.10 -3.66
C ASP A 91 -2.30 -1.46 -2.98
N GLU A 92 -1.66 -1.46 -1.80
CA GLU A 92 -1.49 -2.65 -0.97
C GLU A 92 -1.64 -2.35 0.52
N CYS A 93 -2.08 -3.34 1.30
CA CYS A 93 -2.05 -3.29 2.77
C CYS A 93 -1.36 -4.54 3.31
N PHE A 94 -0.46 -4.36 4.26
CA PHE A 94 0.12 -5.46 5.03
C PHE A 94 -0.30 -5.35 6.50
N ILE A 95 -1.08 -6.31 6.96
CA ILE A 95 -1.50 -6.44 8.35
C ILE A 95 -0.50 -7.35 9.04
N ASN A 96 0.35 -6.79 9.89
CA ASN A 96 1.31 -7.54 10.68
C ASN A 96 0.78 -7.73 12.11
N TYR A 97 0.48 -8.98 12.47
CA TYR A 97 -0.05 -9.33 13.78
C TYR A 97 1.03 -9.39 14.86
N GLU A 98 2.30 -9.58 14.50
CA GLU A 98 3.41 -9.67 15.46
C GLU A 98 3.72 -8.33 16.12
N ASN A 99 3.65 -7.24 15.34
CA ASN A 99 3.91 -5.88 15.82
C ASN A 99 2.64 -5.00 15.89
N LYS A 100 1.46 -5.60 15.68
CA LYS A 100 0.16 -4.92 15.68
C LYS A 100 0.15 -3.67 14.81
N THR A 101 0.68 -3.78 13.60
CA THR A 101 0.75 -2.66 12.64
C THR A 101 0.08 -3.02 11.32
N VAL A 102 -0.79 -2.12 10.84
CA VAL A 102 -1.28 -2.12 9.47
C VAL A 102 -0.45 -1.14 8.67
N TYR A 103 0.29 -1.66 7.70
CA TYR A 103 1.03 -0.87 6.73
C TYR A 103 0.13 -0.60 5.53
N ILE A 104 -0.17 0.68 5.29
CA ILE A 104 -0.89 1.13 4.09
C ILE A 104 0.16 1.57 3.08
N ILE A 105 0.22 0.91 1.92
CA ILE A 105 1.24 1.14 0.90
C ILE A 105 0.57 1.83 -0.30
N GLU A 106 1.10 3.01 -0.65
CA GLU A 106 0.71 3.79 -1.81
C GLU A 106 1.88 3.97 -2.75
N LYS A 107 1.72 3.50 -3.97
CA LYS A 107 2.71 3.54 -5.03
C LYS A 107 2.42 4.71 -5.95
N LYS A 108 3.45 5.47 -6.33
CA LYS A 108 3.32 6.46 -7.40
C LYS A 108 4.49 6.36 -8.36
N TRP A 109 4.15 6.36 -9.63
CA TRP A 109 5.10 6.41 -10.72
C TRP A 109 4.90 7.71 -11.49
N GLN A 110 6.00 8.39 -11.83
CA GLN A 110 5.99 9.64 -12.57
C GLN A 110 7.21 9.78 -13.50
N GLN A 111 7.03 10.48 -14.63
CA GLN A 111 8.09 10.77 -15.61
C GLN A 111 8.24 12.27 -15.92
N THR A 112 7.20 13.05 -15.67
CA THR A 112 7.17 14.51 -15.88
C THR A 112 6.40 15.14 -14.74
N SER A 113 6.68 16.41 -14.42
CA SER A 113 5.93 17.16 -13.42
C SER A 113 4.43 17.18 -13.77
N GLY A 114 3.57 17.12 -12.77
CA GLY A 114 2.13 16.95 -13.00
C GLY A 114 1.30 16.77 -11.75
N SER A 115 0.04 16.40 -11.93
CA SER A 115 -0.98 16.33 -10.86
C SER A 115 -0.72 15.29 -9.77
N VAL A 116 0.30 14.43 -9.91
CA VAL A 116 0.73 13.53 -8.83
C VAL A 116 1.32 14.33 -7.67
N ASP A 117 1.94 15.47 -7.97
CA ASP A 117 2.60 16.34 -6.98
C ASP A 117 1.57 16.85 -5.95
N GLU A 118 0.38 17.22 -6.41
CA GLU A 118 -0.73 17.67 -5.54
C GLU A 118 -1.28 16.54 -4.64
N LYS A 119 -1.22 15.29 -5.10
CA LYS A 119 -1.76 14.13 -4.36
C LYS A 119 -0.91 13.78 -3.14
N LEU A 120 0.40 14.07 -3.18
CA LEU A 120 1.31 13.79 -2.07
C LEU A 120 0.86 14.47 -0.77
N PHE A 121 0.35 15.71 -0.84
CA PHE A 121 -0.13 16.44 0.34
C PHE A 121 -1.30 15.76 1.07
N GLY A 122 -2.02 14.85 0.39
CA GLY A 122 -3.14 14.11 0.99
C GLY A 122 -2.71 12.95 1.89
N PHE A 123 -1.48 12.45 1.78
CA PHE A 123 -1.08 11.19 2.43
C PHE A 123 -1.09 11.25 3.95
N GLY A 124 -0.70 12.37 4.55
CA GLY A 124 -0.79 12.55 6.01
C GLY A 124 -2.23 12.45 6.52
N ASN A 125 -3.18 13.05 5.80
CA ASN A 125 -4.60 12.92 6.12
C ASN A 125 -5.13 11.51 5.86
N ASN A 126 -4.64 10.83 4.81
CA ASN A 126 -4.97 9.43 4.57
C ASN A 126 -4.54 8.55 5.73
N ARG A 127 -3.30 8.69 6.21
CA ARG A 127 -2.81 7.96 7.39
C ARG A 127 -3.75 8.12 8.59
N ARG A 128 -4.14 9.35 8.92
CA ARG A 128 -5.02 9.64 10.08
C ARG A 128 -6.40 9.00 9.95
N LEU A 129 -6.96 8.99 8.74
CA LEU A 129 -8.28 8.46 8.47
C LEU A 129 -8.29 6.92 8.43
N TYR A 130 -7.20 6.26 8.03
CA TYR A 130 -7.03 4.83 8.27
C TYR A 130 -6.89 4.52 9.76
N GLN A 131 -6.06 5.27 10.49
CA GLN A 131 -5.89 5.09 11.94
C GLN A 131 -7.23 5.18 12.68
N ARG A 132 -8.07 6.16 12.33
CA ARG A 132 -9.41 6.33 12.91
C ARG A 132 -10.31 5.11 12.76
N ILE A 133 -10.18 4.32 11.68
CA ILE A 133 -10.94 3.07 11.53
C ILE A 133 -10.46 2.06 12.58
N LEU A 134 -9.14 1.93 12.74
CA LEU A 134 -8.50 0.91 13.59
C LEU A 134 -8.47 1.28 15.09
N ASP A 135 -8.68 2.55 15.44
CA ASP A 135 -8.79 2.99 16.84
C ASP A 135 -10.08 2.50 17.53
N SER A 136 -11.03 1.94 16.77
CA SER A 136 -12.36 1.54 17.27
C SER A 136 -12.41 0.14 17.90
N VAL A 137 -11.30 -0.61 17.92
CA VAL A 137 -11.22 -1.95 18.55
C VAL A 137 -10.57 -1.91 19.93
N GLU A 138 -10.84 -2.96 20.73
CA GLU A 138 -10.26 -3.13 22.07
C GLU A 138 -8.73 -3.29 22.07
N ASP A 139 -8.18 -3.93 21.03
CA ASP A 139 -6.73 -4.13 20.81
C ASP A 139 -6.30 -3.48 19.49
N PRO A 140 -6.03 -2.15 19.48
CA PRO A 140 -5.89 -1.37 18.26
C PRO A 140 -4.59 -1.64 17.51
N PHE A 141 -4.69 -1.65 16.18
CA PHE A 141 -3.53 -1.64 15.30
C PHE A 141 -3.00 -0.21 15.12
N SER A 142 -1.67 -0.07 15.08
CA SER A 142 -1.03 1.15 14.60
C SER A 142 -1.05 1.20 13.08
N VAL A 143 -1.22 2.39 12.50
CA VAL A 143 -1.13 2.61 11.05
C VAL A 143 0.20 3.25 10.69
N GLN A 144 0.93 2.55 9.82
CA GLN A 144 2.11 3.08 9.13
C GLN A 144 1.75 3.31 7.67
N PHE A 145 1.88 4.55 7.21
CA PHE A 145 1.61 4.89 5.82
C PHE A 145 2.93 4.96 5.06
N VAL A 146 3.03 4.19 3.99
CA VAL A 146 4.26 4.03 3.20
C VAL A 146 4.00 4.55 1.78
N PHE A 147 4.73 5.58 1.41
CA PHE A 147 4.81 6.06 0.04
C PHE A 147 5.98 5.37 -0.67
N VAL A 148 5.68 4.69 -1.79
CA VAL A 148 6.66 4.06 -2.68
C VAL A 148 6.68 4.80 -4.01
N GLY A 149 7.78 5.49 -4.30
CA GLY A 149 7.97 6.27 -5.52
C GLY A 149 9.01 5.66 -6.46
N ASN A 150 8.98 6.03 -7.74
CA ASN A 150 10.13 5.80 -8.63
C ASN A 150 11.18 6.91 -8.51
N ASP A 151 12.35 6.68 -9.11
CA ASP A 151 13.49 7.59 -9.21
C ASP A 151 13.16 9.06 -9.55
N PHE A 152 12.09 9.33 -10.28
CA PHE A 152 11.62 10.68 -10.58
C PHE A 152 11.47 11.55 -9.32
N PHE A 153 11.02 10.97 -8.21
CA PHE A 153 10.84 11.71 -6.96
C PHE A 153 12.15 12.01 -6.20
N LYS A 154 13.31 11.54 -6.70
CA LYS A 154 14.64 11.91 -6.15
C LYS A 154 15.04 13.35 -6.48
N GLN A 155 14.28 14.04 -7.34
CA GLN A 155 14.55 15.42 -7.70
C GLN A 155 14.48 16.37 -6.49
N LYS A 156 15.37 17.36 -6.45
CA LYS A 156 15.48 18.32 -5.33
C LYS A 156 14.19 19.10 -5.06
N SER A 157 13.33 19.26 -6.06
CA SER A 157 12.03 19.94 -5.93
C SER A 157 11.06 19.24 -4.97
N TYR A 158 11.25 17.94 -4.69
CA TYR A 158 10.41 17.18 -3.74
C TYR A 158 10.89 17.27 -2.30
N ARG A 159 11.97 18.01 -2.02
CA ARG A 159 12.52 18.13 -0.67
C ARG A 159 11.45 18.57 0.33
N ASP A 160 10.75 19.66 0.05
CA ASP A 160 9.78 20.25 0.98
C ASP A 160 8.56 19.33 1.16
N TYR A 161 8.10 18.70 0.08
CA TYR A 161 7.05 17.67 0.12
C TYR A 161 7.42 16.53 1.07
N PHE A 162 8.65 16.02 0.94
CA PHE A 162 9.13 14.91 1.75
C PHE A 162 9.39 15.30 3.20
N GLU A 163 9.81 16.53 3.46
CA GLU A 163 9.91 17.07 4.83
C GLU A 163 8.53 17.11 5.49
N MET A 164 7.50 17.61 4.79
CA MET A 164 6.11 17.61 5.30
C MET A 164 5.58 16.19 5.52
N LEU A 165 5.74 15.30 4.55
CA LEU A 165 5.28 13.91 4.63
C LEU A 165 5.90 13.17 5.82
N ARG A 166 7.21 13.34 6.06
CA ARG A 166 7.88 12.77 7.23
C ARG A 166 7.30 13.35 8.52
N GLY A 167 7.03 14.66 8.56
CA GLY A 167 6.36 15.31 9.70
C GLY A 167 4.97 14.74 9.99
N ASP A 168 4.24 14.31 8.96
CA ASP A 168 2.94 13.64 9.09
C ASP A 168 3.03 12.12 9.41
N GLY A 169 4.25 11.59 9.55
CA GLY A 169 4.49 10.18 9.86
C GLY A 169 4.34 9.25 8.65
N VAL A 170 4.60 9.75 7.44
CA VAL A 170 4.63 8.94 6.22
C VAL A 170 6.07 8.46 5.97
N LYS A 171 6.26 7.14 5.85
CA LYS A 171 7.53 6.53 5.44
C LYS A 171 7.66 6.66 3.93
N ILE A 172 8.82 7.10 3.47
CA ILE A 172 9.12 7.29 2.05
C ILE A 172 10.15 6.24 1.63
N MET A 173 9.85 5.50 0.57
CA MET A 173 10.70 4.51 -0.06
C MET A 173 10.76 4.83 -1.56
N ILE A 174 11.95 4.88 -2.15
CA ILE A 174 12.10 5.22 -3.57
C ILE A 174 12.86 4.09 -4.26
N ASP A 175 12.28 3.55 -5.32
CA ASP A 175 12.70 2.38 -6.12
C ASP A 175 12.74 1.04 -5.36
N GLU A 176 13.07 1.05 -4.07
CA GLU A 176 13.29 -0.17 -3.28
C GLU A 176 12.52 -0.14 -1.95
N TYR A 177 12.05 -1.31 -1.50
CA TYR A 177 11.43 -1.49 -0.19
C TYR A 177 12.48 -1.74 0.90
N ASP A 178 12.31 -1.06 2.02
CA ASP A 178 12.98 -1.39 3.29
C ASP A 178 12.15 -2.43 4.03
N MET A 179 12.39 -3.72 3.75
CA MET A 179 11.61 -4.84 4.31
C MET A 179 11.65 -4.90 5.84
N VAL A 180 12.76 -4.48 6.44
CA VAL A 180 12.93 -4.42 7.90
C VAL A 180 11.93 -3.44 8.52
N TYR A 181 11.56 -2.36 7.82
CA TYR A 181 10.51 -1.45 8.29
C TYR A 181 9.16 -2.13 8.49
N PHE A 182 8.86 -3.16 7.68
CA PHE A 182 7.65 -3.97 7.79
C PHE A 182 7.77 -5.09 8.84
N SER A 183 8.89 -5.13 9.58
CA SER A 183 9.27 -6.26 10.45
C SER A 183 9.44 -7.58 9.68
N LEU A 184 9.94 -7.47 8.45
CA LEU A 184 10.30 -8.60 7.59
C LEU A 184 11.83 -8.63 7.43
N TYR A 185 12.48 -9.79 7.65
CA TYR A 185 13.94 -9.90 7.76
C TYR A 185 14.56 -11.11 7.08
#